data_AF-A0A6G8AHK0-F1
#
_entry.id   AF-A0A6G8AHK0-F1
#
_cell.length_a   1.000
_cell.length_b   1.000
_cell.length_c   1.000
_cell.angle_alpha   90.00
_cell.angle_beta   90.00
_cell.angle_gamma   90.00
#
_symmetry.space_group_name_H-M   'P 1'
#
loop_
_entity.id
_entity.type
_entity.pdbx_description
1 polymer ?
#
loop_
_entity_poly.entity_id
_entity_poly.type
_entity_poly.pdbx_seq_one_letter_code
_entity_poly.pdbx_strand_id
1 'polypeptide(L)'
;MGFWWHFKDTHDCDAYLQLEQDKLCFKISVDDEEKRKNLRQLWHEKILSKCQESGLKAKRPNRFGNGQYMTVAILDQEYQAVNDKGLIDMPGTLKTLQSAQSVLDACWPTV
;
A
#
# COMPACT_ATOMS: atom_id res chain seq x y z
N MET A 1 -6.02 13.46 8.05
CA MET A 1 -6.13 13.73 6.59
C MET A 1 -5.21 12.78 5.87
N GLY A 2 -5.57 12.34 4.67
CA GLY A 2 -4.74 11.41 3.89
C GLY A 2 -4.58 11.89 2.45
N PHE A 3 -3.60 11.33 1.76
CA PHE A 3 -3.37 11.55 0.33
C PHE A 3 -3.38 10.21 -0.37
N TRP A 4 -4.25 10.02 -1.36
CA TRP A 4 -4.45 8.75 -2.06
C TRP A 4 -4.14 8.89 -3.55
N TRP A 5 -3.46 7.89 -4.11
CA TRP A 5 -3.03 7.89 -5.51
C TRP A 5 -2.76 6.48 -6.02
N HIS A 6 -2.39 6.37 -7.30
CA HIS A 6 -2.01 5.11 -7.97
C HIS A 6 -3.11 4.06 -7.90
N PHE A 7 -4.31 4.43 -8.34
CA PHE A 7 -5.48 3.57 -8.35
C PHE A 7 -5.35 2.43 -9.38
N LYS A 8 -5.84 1.26 -9.00
CA LYS A 8 -5.93 0.03 -9.79
C LYS A 8 -7.32 -0.55 -9.61
N ASP A 9 -8.13 -0.50 -10.64
CA ASP A 9 -9.54 -0.89 -10.57
C ASP A 9 -9.73 -2.30 -11.13
N THR A 10 -10.60 -3.09 -10.51
CA THR A 10 -11.10 -4.37 -11.05
C THR A 10 -12.59 -4.54 -10.77
N HIS A 11 -13.18 -5.61 -11.27
CA HIS A 11 -14.58 -5.91 -11.02
C HIS A 11 -14.91 -6.13 -9.53
N ASP A 12 -13.99 -6.70 -8.75
CA ASP A 12 -14.26 -7.12 -7.37
C ASP A 12 -13.71 -6.15 -6.30
N CYS A 13 -12.71 -5.33 -6.65
CA CYS A 13 -12.11 -4.35 -5.75
C CYS A 13 -11.23 -3.34 -6.47
N ASP A 14 -11.06 -2.16 -5.87
CA ASP A 14 -10.00 -1.23 -6.27
C ASP A 14 -8.88 -1.26 -5.25
N ALA A 15 -7.66 -0.99 -5.71
CA ALA A 15 -6.50 -0.84 -4.86
C ALA A 15 -5.79 0.47 -5.11
N TYR A 16 -5.19 1.03 -4.07
CA TYR A 16 -4.50 2.32 -4.15
C TYR A 16 -3.48 2.48 -3.03
N LEU A 17 -2.59 3.45 -3.19
CA LEU A 17 -1.65 3.87 -2.15
C LEU A 17 -2.23 5.05 -1.38
N GLN A 18 -1.97 5.10 -0.08
CA GLN A 18 -2.39 6.21 0.77
C GLN A 18 -1.30 6.60 1.77
N LEU A 19 -1.05 7.91 1.90
CA LEU A 19 -0.30 8.47 3.02
C LEU A 19 -1.27 8.79 4.15
N GLU A 20 -1.00 8.24 5.32
CA GLU A 20 -1.70 8.54 6.57
C GLU A 20 -0.67 8.99 7.60
N GLN A 21 -0.48 10.31 7.73
CA GLN A 21 0.56 10.90 8.60
C GLN A 21 1.96 10.37 8.25
N ASP A 22 2.54 9.54 9.13
CA ASP A 22 3.85 8.91 9.03
C ASP A 22 3.82 7.56 8.29
N LYS A 23 2.64 7.09 7.86
CA LYS A 23 2.49 5.76 7.24
C LYS A 23 2.25 5.84 5.75
N LEU A 24 2.95 4.96 5.03
CA LEU A 24 2.58 4.54 3.68
C LEU A 24 1.73 3.27 3.76
N CYS A 25 0.50 3.37 3.30
CA CYS A 25 -0.51 2.32 3.37
C CYS A 25 -0.83 1.78 1.96
N PHE A 26 -0.94 0.46 1.85
CA PHE A 26 -1.59 -0.21 0.73
C PHE A 26 -3.05 -0.44 1.11
N LYS A 27 -3.96 0.06 0.28
CA LYS A 27 -5.41 0.06 0.51
C LYS A 27 -6.14 -0.74 -0.55
N ILE A 28 -7.29 -1.28 -0.15
CA ILE A 28 -8.31 -1.76 -1.07
C ILE A 28 -9.68 -1.17 -0.70
N SER A 29 -10.54 -0.98 -1.70
CA SER A 29 -11.98 -0.75 -1.56
C SER A 29 -12.75 -1.97 -2.07
N VAL A 30 -13.74 -2.41 -1.30
CA VAL A 30 -14.62 -3.53 -1.66
C VAL A 30 -16.04 -3.18 -1.28
N ASP A 31 -16.89 -3.02 -2.30
CA ASP A 31 -18.30 -2.67 -2.11
C ASP A 31 -19.08 -3.84 -1.51
N ASP A 32 -18.88 -5.05 -2.04
CA ASP A 32 -19.49 -6.29 -1.57
C ASP A 32 -18.97 -6.70 -0.19
N GLU A 33 -19.84 -6.57 0.83
CA GLU A 33 -19.50 -6.88 2.22
C GLU A 33 -19.11 -8.33 2.46
N GLU A 34 -19.71 -9.27 1.72
CA GLU A 34 -19.43 -10.70 1.88
C GLU A 34 -18.03 -11.06 1.38
N LYS A 35 -17.52 -10.30 0.40
CA LYS A 35 -16.18 -10.50 -0.17
C LYS A 35 -15.06 -9.82 0.64
N ARG A 36 -15.36 -8.80 1.45
CA ARG A 36 -14.36 -7.96 2.16
C ARG A 36 -13.30 -8.76 2.90
N LYS A 37 -13.71 -9.73 3.73
CA LYS A 37 -12.77 -10.53 4.56
C LYS A 37 -11.80 -11.33 3.70
N ASN A 38 -12.32 -11.99 2.66
CA ASN A 38 -11.55 -12.86 1.78
C ASN A 38 -10.59 -12.04 0.90
N LEU A 39 -11.08 -10.97 0.27
CA LEU A 39 -10.25 -10.09 -0.53
C LEU A 39 -9.17 -9.37 0.30
N ARG A 40 -9.51 -8.91 1.52
CA ARG A 40 -8.53 -8.31 2.43
C ARG A 40 -7.39 -9.27 2.76
N GLN A 41 -7.70 -10.55 3.02
CA GLN A 41 -6.67 -11.55 3.32
C GLN A 41 -5.83 -11.87 2.08
N LEU A 42 -6.47 -12.09 0.93
CA LEU A 42 -5.80 -12.35 -0.35
C LEU A 42 -4.81 -11.23 -0.69
N TRP A 43 -5.25 -9.99 -0.64
CA TRP A 43 -4.41 -8.84 -1.01
C TRP A 43 -3.33 -8.55 0.03
N HIS A 44 -3.59 -8.82 1.30
CA HIS A 44 -2.56 -8.75 2.33
C HIS A 44 -1.39 -9.70 2.02
N GLU A 45 -1.68 -10.97 1.75
CA GLU A 45 -0.66 -11.97 1.44
C GLU A 45 0.10 -11.64 0.16
N LYS A 46 -0.63 -11.27 -0.91
CA LYS A 46 -0.03 -10.95 -2.20
C LYS A 46 0.90 -9.74 -2.12
N ILE A 47 0.48 -8.67 -1.45
CA ILE A 47 1.28 -7.44 -1.32
C ILE A 47 2.51 -7.68 -0.45
N LEU A 48 2.40 -8.42 0.66
CA LEU A 48 3.56 -8.75 1.48
C LEU A 48 4.60 -9.56 0.70
N SER A 49 4.16 -10.54 -0.11
CA SER A 49 5.05 -11.30 -1.00
C SER A 49 5.77 -10.38 -1.99
N LYS A 50 5.05 -9.47 -2.66
CA LYS A 50 5.65 -8.55 -3.64
C LYS A 50 6.56 -7.50 -3.03
N CYS A 51 6.24 -6.99 -1.85
CA CYS A 51 7.15 -6.14 -1.08
C CYS A 51 8.47 -6.87 -0.78
N GLN A 52 8.40 -8.13 -0.32
CA GLN A 52 9.59 -8.91 -0.04
C GLN A 52 10.46 -9.13 -1.29
N GLU A 53 9.84 -9.46 -2.43
CA GLU A 53 10.54 -9.60 -3.71
C GLU A 53 11.20 -8.29 -4.17
N SER A 54 10.58 -7.13 -3.91
CA SER A 54 11.09 -5.81 -4.29
C SER A 54 12.08 -5.21 -3.28
N GLY A 55 12.36 -5.91 -2.17
CA GLY A 55 13.19 -5.41 -1.08
C GLY A 55 12.52 -4.34 -0.19
N LEU A 56 11.21 -4.12 -0.33
CA LEU A 56 10.45 -3.28 0.60
C LEU A 56 10.01 -4.09 1.82
N LYS A 57 10.19 -3.53 3.02
CA LYS A 57 9.64 -4.11 4.24
C LYS A 57 8.22 -3.61 4.43
N ALA A 58 7.26 -4.52 4.49
CA ALA A 58 5.87 -4.22 4.80
C ALA A 58 5.35 -5.17 5.87
N LYS A 59 4.33 -4.74 6.61
CA LYS A 59 3.70 -5.51 7.67
C LYS A 59 2.18 -5.38 7.66
N ARG A 60 1.54 -6.26 8.41
CA ARG A 60 0.11 -6.19 8.73
C ARG A 60 -0.18 -4.89 9.52
N PRO A 61 -1.25 -4.15 9.20
CA PRO A 61 -1.64 -2.99 9.99
C PRO A 61 -2.16 -3.40 11.37
N ASN A 62 -1.96 -2.53 12.37
CA ASN A 62 -2.44 -2.77 13.74
C ASN A 62 -3.95 -3.03 13.80
N ARG A 63 -4.72 -2.31 12.98
CA ARG A 63 -6.16 -2.54 12.80
C ARG A 63 -6.41 -3.17 11.44
N PHE A 64 -6.76 -4.45 11.44
CA PHE A 64 -7.15 -5.20 10.24
C PHE A 64 -8.68 -5.24 10.10
N GLY A 65 -9.28 -4.07 9.84
CA GLY A 65 -10.73 -3.85 9.83
C GLY A 65 -11.45 -4.48 8.64
N ASN A 66 -12.79 -4.51 8.68
CA ASN A 66 -13.67 -5.11 7.65
C ASN A 66 -14.63 -4.08 7.03
N GLY A 67 -14.22 -2.80 6.96
CA GLY A 67 -15.03 -1.75 6.32
C GLY A 67 -14.92 -1.81 4.80
N GLN A 68 -15.63 -0.92 4.10
CA GLN A 68 -15.53 -0.80 2.64
C GLN A 68 -14.10 -0.45 2.21
N TYR A 69 -13.44 0.47 2.93
CA TYR A 69 -12.04 0.86 2.69
C TYR A 69 -11.14 0.23 3.75
N MET A 70 -10.16 -0.57 3.32
CA MET A 70 -9.33 -1.38 4.21
C MET A 70 -7.85 -1.19 3.92
N THR A 71 -7.06 -1.03 4.98
CA THR A 71 -5.60 -1.17 4.88
C THR A 71 -5.26 -2.66 4.89
N VAL A 72 -4.54 -3.11 3.87
CA VAL A 72 -4.10 -4.51 3.74
C VAL A 72 -2.64 -4.68 4.10
N ALA A 73 -1.81 -3.64 3.91
CA ALA A 73 -0.43 -3.62 4.36
C ALA A 73 0.02 -2.18 4.66
N ILE A 74 1.03 -2.04 5.52
CA ILE A 74 1.73 -0.78 5.76
C ILE A 74 3.23 -0.99 5.57
N LEU A 75 3.92 0.04 5.08
CA LEU A 75 5.38 0.01 5.02
C LEU A 75 5.95 -0.09 6.44
N ASP A 76 6.90 -1.00 6.65
CA ASP A 76 7.57 -1.25 7.94
C ASP A 76 8.96 -0.60 7.98
N GLN A 77 9.01 0.62 7.47
CA GLN A 77 10.16 1.50 7.39
C GLN A 77 9.64 2.90 7.07
N GLU A 78 10.45 3.92 7.35
CA GLU A 78 10.12 5.29 6.96
C GLU A 78 10.03 5.41 5.43
N TYR A 79 8.93 6.01 4.95
CA TYR A 79 8.81 6.30 3.52
C TYR A 79 9.52 7.61 3.13
N GLN A 80 9.72 8.50 4.11
CA GLN A 80 10.42 9.77 3.94
C GLN A 80 11.91 9.55 4.11
N ALA A 81 12.68 9.79 3.06
CA ALA A 81 14.13 9.86 3.16
C ALA A 81 14.52 11.21 3.77
N VAL A 82 15.58 11.23 4.57
CA VAL A 82 16.17 12.45 5.13
C VAL A 82 17.62 12.58 4.70
N ASN A 83 18.05 13.80 4.40
CA ASN A 83 19.45 14.09 4.10
C ASN A 83 20.30 14.24 5.37
N ASP A 84 21.59 14.51 5.20
CA ASP A 84 22.57 14.74 6.27
C ASP A 84 22.22 15.90 7.22
N LYS A 85 21.34 16.80 6.79
CA LYS A 85 20.83 17.94 7.57
C LYS A 85 19.49 17.66 8.25
N GLY A 86 18.97 16.43 8.14
CA GLY A 86 17.67 16.05 8.69
C GLY A 86 16.47 16.66 7.97
N LEU A 87 16.66 17.19 6.75
CA LEU A 87 15.57 17.67 5.90
C LEU A 87 15.10 16.56 4.96
N ILE A 88 13.85 16.63 4.49
CA ILE A 88 13.31 15.67 3.52
C ILE A 88 14.19 15.65 2.26
N ASP A 89 14.69 14.46 1.93
CA ASP A 89 15.30 14.16 0.65
C ASP A 89 14.20 13.77 -0.34
N MET A 90 13.80 14.72 -1.18
CA MET A 90 12.71 14.54 -2.14
C MET A 90 13.00 13.40 -3.15
N PRO A 91 14.19 13.33 -3.79
CA PRO A 91 14.57 12.19 -4.62
C PRO A 91 14.46 10.82 -3.92
N GLY A 92 15.02 10.66 -2.73
CA GLY A 92 14.96 9.40 -1.98
C GLY A 92 13.53 9.03 -1.57
N THR A 93 12.73 10.02 -1.15
CA THR A 93 11.32 9.83 -0.81
C THR A 93 10.52 9.38 -2.02
N LEU A 94 10.68 10.06 -3.17
CA LEU A 94 10.00 9.68 -4.41
C LEU A 94 10.39 8.28 -4.88
N LYS A 95 11.66 7.89 -4.74
CA LYS A 95 12.12 6.53 -5.08
C LYS A 95 11.38 5.47 -4.25
N THR A 96 11.17 5.71 -2.95
CA THR A 96 10.41 4.79 -2.09
C THR A 96 8.95 4.71 -2.51
N LEU A 97 8.31 5.86 -2.79
CA LEU A 97 6.92 5.90 -3.24
C LEU A 97 6.73 5.20 -4.60
N GLN A 98 7.65 5.40 -5.54
CA GLN A 98 7.67 4.71 -6.83
C GLN A 98 7.88 3.19 -6.68
N SER A 99 8.74 2.77 -5.73
CA SER A 99 8.91 1.34 -5.45
C SER A 99 7.61 0.70 -4.95
N ALA A 100 6.84 1.42 -4.11
CA ALA A 100 5.53 0.96 -3.68
C ALA A 100 4.50 0.92 -4.84
N GLN A 101 4.57 1.86 -5.79
CA GLN A 101 3.77 1.82 -7.01
C GLN A 101 4.07 0.56 -7.83
N SER A 102 5.36 0.25 -8.04
CA SER A 102 5.78 -0.96 -8.75
C SER A 102 5.34 -2.25 -8.06
N VAL A 103 5.32 -2.30 -6.72
CA VAL A 103 4.73 -3.42 -5.98
C VAL A 103 3.24 -3.56 -6.30
N LEU A 104 2.49 -2.46 -6.29
CA LEU A 104 1.07 -2.49 -6.60
C LEU A 104 0.82 -2.90 -8.05
N ASP A 105 1.62 -2.40 -9.00
CA ASP A 105 1.59 -2.78 -10.41
C ASP A 105 1.87 -4.28 -10.61
N ALA A 106 2.86 -4.83 -9.89
CA ALA A 106 3.17 -6.27 -9.95
C ALA A 106 2.05 -7.14 -9.35
N CYS A 107 1.26 -6.59 -8.41
CA CYS A 107 0.06 -7.25 -7.88
C CYS A 107 -1.13 -7.15 -8.84
N TRP A 108 -1.15 -6.13 -9.70
CA TRP A 108 -2.20 -5.82 -10.66
C TRP A 108 -1.62 -5.63 -12.06
N PRO A 109 -1.16 -6.73 -12.71
CA PRO A 109 -0.77 -6.64 -14.11
C PRO A 109 -1.99 -6.19 -14.90
N THR A 110 -1.90 -5.00 -15.51
CA THR A 110 -2.87 -4.54 -16.50
C THR A 110 -2.92 -5.56 -17.63
N VAL A 111 -4.13 -6.01 -17.95
CA VAL A 111 -4.42 -6.78 -19.17
C VAL A 111 -4.14 -5.90 -20.39
#